data_AF-A0A5K1BSY5-F1
#
_entry.id   AF-A0A5K1BSY5-F1
#
_cell.length_a   1.000
_cell.length_b   1.000
_cell.length_c   1.000
_cell.angle_alpha   90.00
_cell.angle_beta   90.00
_cell.angle_gamma   90.00
#
_symmetry.space_group_name_H-M   'P 1'
#
loop_
_entity.id
_entity.type
_entity.pdbx_description
1 polymer ?
#
loop_
_entity_poly.entity_id
_entity_poly.type
_entity_poly.pdbx_seq_one_letter_code
_entity_poly.pdbx_strand_id
1 'polypeptide(L)'
;LLRLILDHNIADYVTAKNNVVLSYKDMSHTNSYGLIRGLQFASFVVQYYGLVVDLLLLGLTRASEIAGPPQMPNEFITYWDTKVETRHPIRLYSRYIDKVHILFRFTHEEARDLIQRFLTEHPDPNNENMVGYNNKKCWPRDARMRLMKHD
;
A
#
# COMPACT_ATOMS: atom_id res chain seq x y z
N LEU A 1 7.13 -12.05 -13.11
CA LEU A 1 6.86 -12.12 -11.65
C LEU A 1 6.51 -13.55 -11.22
N LEU A 2 5.41 -14.17 -11.70
CA LEU A 2 5.01 -15.52 -11.25
C LEU A 2 6.09 -16.60 -11.40
N ARG A 3 6.87 -16.58 -12.49
CA ARG A 3 8.00 -17.51 -12.71
C ARG A 3 9.13 -17.42 -11.66
N LEU A 4 9.15 -16.39 -10.80
CA LEU A 4 10.12 -16.28 -9.70
C LEU A 4 9.76 -17.16 -8.51
N ILE A 5 8.47 -17.50 -8.35
CA ILE A 5 7.94 -18.19 -7.17
C ILE A 5 7.22 -19.50 -7.49
N LEU A 6 6.88 -19.73 -8.76
CA LEU A 6 6.19 -20.92 -9.25
C LEU A 6 6.99 -21.56 -10.38
N ASP A 7 6.77 -22.85 -10.61
CA ASP A 7 7.24 -23.52 -11.82
C ASP A 7 6.72 -22.80 -13.08
N HIS A 8 7.55 -22.81 -14.11
CA HIS A 8 7.26 -22.14 -15.38
C HIS A 8 5.92 -22.60 -16.00
N ASN A 9 5.56 -23.89 -15.94
CA ASN A 9 4.30 -24.38 -16.49
C ASN A 9 3.09 -23.84 -15.74
N ILE A 10 3.18 -23.74 -14.42
CA ILE A 10 2.10 -23.19 -13.58
C ILE A 10 1.96 -21.69 -13.83
N ALA A 11 3.08 -20.97 -13.92
CA ALA A 11 3.07 -19.54 -14.22
C ALA A 11 2.45 -19.24 -15.59
N ASP A 12 2.75 -20.05 -16.60
CA ASP A 12 2.20 -19.92 -17.95
C ASP A 12 0.70 -20.28 -17.96
N TYR A 13 0.28 -21.32 -17.22
CA TYR A 13 -1.13 -21.66 -17.02
C TYR A 13 -1.92 -20.50 -16.40
N VAL A 14 -1.43 -19.92 -15.30
CA VAL A 14 -2.10 -18.80 -14.62
C VAL A 14 -2.23 -17.60 -15.55
N THR A 15 -1.20 -17.33 -16.36
CA THR A 15 -1.21 -16.22 -17.33
C THR A 15 -2.21 -16.48 -18.46
N ALA A 16 -2.16 -17.66 -19.08
CA ALA A 16 -3.05 -18.04 -20.18
C ALA A 16 -4.52 -18.09 -19.74
N LYS A 17 -4.79 -18.53 -18.50
CA LYS A 17 -6.15 -18.66 -17.97
C LYS A 17 -6.85 -17.31 -17.73
N ASN A 18 -6.10 -16.21 -17.66
CA ASN A 18 -6.68 -14.86 -17.63
C ASN A 18 -7.01 -14.33 -19.04
N ASN A 19 -6.39 -14.89 -20.09
CA ASN A 19 -6.63 -14.49 -21.48
C ASN A 19 -7.73 -15.36 -22.10
N VAL A 20 -8.97 -15.10 -21.69
CA VAL A 20 -10.16 -15.80 -22.18
C VAL A 20 -11.18 -14.82 -22.74
N VAL A 21 -12.06 -15.31 -23.62
CA VAL A 21 -13.20 -14.53 -24.12
C VAL A 21 -14.24 -14.41 -23.02
N LEU A 22 -14.49 -13.19 -22.56
CA LEU A 22 -15.58 -12.87 -21.65
C LEU A 22 -16.83 -12.60 -22.49
N SER A 23 -17.94 -13.25 -22.12
CA SER A 23 -19.21 -13.11 -22.82
C SER A 23 -20.30 -12.67 -21.85
N TYR A 24 -21.09 -11.68 -22.27
CA TYR A 24 -22.29 -11.23 -21.56
C TYR A 24 -23.37 -10.90 -22.59
N LYS A 25 -24.46 -11.69 -22.58
CA LYS A 25 -25.49 -11.68 -23.62
C LYS A 25 -24.84 -11.88 -25.00
N ASP A 26 -25.08 -10.97 -25.94
CA ASP A 26 -24.55 -11.04 -27.31
C ASP A 26 -23.16 -10.39 -27.47
N MET A 27 -22.59 -9.84 -26.38
CA MET A 27 -21.27 -9.21 -26.41
C MET A 27 -20.19 -10.21 -26.00
N SER A 28 -19.13 -10.28 -26.81
CA SER A 28 -17.93 -11.06 -26.51
C SER A 28 -16.67 -10.21 -26.66
N HIS A 29 -15.77 -10.26 -25.68
CA HIS A 29 -14.50 -9.55 -25.72
C HIS A 29 -13.38 -10.41 -25.12
N THR A 30 -12.25 -10.52 -25.81
CA THR A 30 -11.06 -11.23 -25.31
C THR A 30 -10.37 -10.42 -24.23
N ASN A 31 -10.24 -10.96 -23.02
CA ASN A 31 -9.54 -10.30 -21.92
C ASN A 31 -8.01 -10.31 -22.12
N SER A 32 -7.51 -9.40 -22.96
CA SER A 32 -6.08 -9.27 -23.23
C SER A 32 -5.29 -8.62 -22.09
N TYR A 33 -5.97 -7.89 -21.18
CA TYR A 33 -5.36 -7.20 -20.05
C TYR A 33 -6.25 -7.26 -18.81
N GLY A 34 -5.62 -7.32 -17.63
CA GLY A 34 -6.31 -7.34 -16.35
C GLY A 34 -6.56 -8.75 -15.83
N LEU A 35 -6.83 -8.83 -14.52
CA LEU A 35 -7.03 -10.08 -13.80
C LEU A 35 -8.53 -10.41 -13.71
N ILE A 36 -8.89 -11.66 -14.03
CA ILE A 36 -10.23 -12.17 -13.79
C ILE A 36 -10.36 -12.59 -12.33
N ARG A 37 -11.07 -11.77 -11.53
CA ARG A 37 -11.23 -11.98 -10.09
C ARG A 37 -12.02 -13.25 -9.71
N GLY A 38 -12.79 -13.81 -10.65
CA GLY A 38 -13.57 -15.02 -10.42
C GLY A 38 -12.79 -16.34 -10.53
N LEU A 39 -11.50 -16.29 -10.90
CA LEU A 39 -10.65 -17.48 -10.93
C LEU A 39 -10.30 -17.91 -9.50
N GLN A 40 -10.26 -19.22 -9.23
CA GLN A 40 -10.01 -19.76 -7.88
C GLN A 40 -8.64 -19.33 -7.31
N PHE A 41 -7.64 -19.14 -8.16
CA PHE A 41 -6.30 -18.67 -7.78
C PHE A 41 -6.15 -17.13 -7.84
N ALA A 42 -7.20 -16.37 -8.14
CA ALA A 42 -7.10 -14.92 -8.30
C ALA A 42 -6.63 -14.24 -7.00
N SER A 43 -7.08 -14.75 -5.84
CA SER A 43 -6.66 -14.25 -4.52
C SER A 43 -5.14 -14.29 -4.35
N PHE A 44 -4.50 -15.38 -4.74
CA PHE A 44 -3.04 -15.53 -4.71
C PHE A 44 -2.35 -14.50 -5.59
N VAL A 45 -2.81 -14.32 -6.84
CA VAL A 45 -2.20 -13.37 -7.78
C VAL A 45 -2.36 -11.93 -7.27
N VAL A 46 -3.53 -11.55 -6.75
CA VAL A 46 -3.76 -10.22 -6.17
C VAL A 46 -2.83 -9.97 -4.99
N GLN A 47 -2.70 -10.92 -4.07
CA GLN A 47 -1.86 -10.73 -2.88
C GLN A 47 -0.37 -10.68 -3.23
N TYR A 48 0.09 -11.52 -4.17
CA TYR A 48 1.47 -11.51 -4.63
C TYR A 48 1.82 -10.23 -5.39
N TYR A 49 0.92 -9.75 -6.25
CA TYR A 49 1.12 -8.46 -6.91
C TYR A 49 1.07 -7.30 -5.91
N GLY A 50 0.18 -7.39 -4.92
CA GLY A 50 0.13 -6.46 -3.79
C GLY A 50 1.46 -6.41 -3.03
N LEU A 51 2.10 -7.56 -2.75
CA LEU A 51 3.42 -7.60 -2.11
C LEU A 51 4.47 -6.83 -2.91
N VAL A 52 4.45 -6.88 -4.24
CA VAL A 52 5.37 -6.10 -5.07
C VAL A 52 5.14 -4.60 -4.87
N VAL A 53 3.88 -4.16 -4.78
CA VAL A 53 3.55 -2.76 -4.47
C VAL A 53 3.97 -2.39 -3.04
N ASP A 54 3.79 -3.28 -2.08
CA ASP A 54 4.20 -3.06 -0.68
C ASP A 54 5.71 -2.83 -0.58
N LEU A 55 6.51 -3.59 -1.34
CA LEU A 55 7.96 -3.41 -1.42
C LEU A 55 8.35 -2.06 -2.06
N LEU A 56 7.58 -1.57 -3.03
CA LEU A 56 7.79 -0.25 -3.63
C LEU A 56 7.43 0.89 -2.65
N LEU A 57 6.37 0.72 -1.85
CA LEU A 57 5.94 1.71 -0.86
C LEU A 57 6.89 1.79 0.35
N LEU A 58 7.34 0.65 0.85
CA LEU A 58 8.20 0.57 2.04
C LEU A 58 9.69 0.73 1.72
N GLY A 59 10.12 0.30 0.53
CA GLY A 59 11.52 0.03 0.25
C GLY A 59 12.02 -1.25 0.92
N LEU A 60 13.11 -1.83 0.38
CA LEU A 60 13.63 -3.13 0.82
C LEU A 60 14.14 -3.11 2.27
N THR A 61 14.71 -1.98 2.71
CA THR A 61 15.25 -1.83 4.07
C THR A 61 14.12 -1.87 5.09
N ARG A 62 13.11 -1.00 4.96
CA ARG A 62 12.00 -0.97 5.93
C ARG A 62 11.12 -2.21 5.85
N ALA A 63 10.90 -2.77 4.66
CA ALA A 63 10.15 -4.01 4.52
C ALA A 63 10.83 -5.19 5.23
N SER A 64 12.15 -5.34 5.13
CA SER A 64 12.89 -6.40 5.82
C SER A 64 12.90 -6.21 7.35
N GLU A 65 12.96 -4.96 7.83
CA GLU A 65 12.83 -4.66 9.26
C GLU A 65 11.45 -5.02 9.84
N ILE A 66 10.38 -4.77 9.08
CA ILE A 66 9.01 -5.14 9.45
C ILE A 66 8.87 -6.66 9.47
N ALA A 67 9.31 -7.34 8.40
CA ALA A 67 9.19 -8.79 8.28
C ALA A 67 10.08 -9.56 9.26
N GLY A 68 11.20 -8.98 9.67
CA GLY A 68 12.22 -9.66 10.49
C GLY A 68 13.11 -10.59 9.66
N PRO A 69 14.12 -11.22 10.29
CA PRO A 69 15.01 -12.14 9.61
C PRO A 69 14.26 -13.41 9.14
N PRO A 70 14.60 -14.01 7.98
CA PRO A 70 13.89 -15.18 7.45
C PRO A 70 13.86 -16.39 8.38
N GLN A 71 14.87 -16.54 9.23
CA GLN A 71 14.98 -17.64 10.21
C GLN A 71 14.06 -17.45 11.42
N MET A 72 13.69 -16.20 11.72
CA MET A 72 12.87 -15.82 12.88
C MET A 72 12.07 -14.57 12.52
N PRO A 73 11.01 -14.71 11.71
CA PRO A 73 10.20 -13.58 11.26
C PRO A 73 9.47 -12.94 12.45
N ASN A 74 9.22 -11.64 12.35
CA ASN A 74 8.43 -10.92 13.35
C ASN A 74 6.93 -11.26 13.21
N GLU A 75 6.20 -11.18 14.32
CA GLU A 75 4.74 -11.20 14.29
C GLU A 75 4.17 -9.86 13.81
N PHE A 76 2.88 -9.85 13.44
CA PHE A 76 2.21 -8.65 12.98
C PHE A 76 2.26 -7.52 14.02
N ILE A 77 2.67 -6.31 13.61
CA ILE A 77 2.82 -5.13 14.48
C ILE A 77 3.87 -5.35 15.58
N THR A 78 4.86 -6.21 15.34
CA THR A 78 5.99 -6.38 16.27
C THR A 78 7.32 -6.16 15.57
N TYR A 79 8.30 -5.73 16.34
CA TYR A 79 9.69 -5.59 15.91
C TYR A 79 10.60 -6.32 16.89
N TRP A 80 11.78 -6.71 16.41
CA TRP A 80 12.80 -7.33 17.25
C TRP A 80 13.29 -6.42 18.39
N ASP A 81 13.47 -5.13 18.11
CA ASP A 81 13.94 -4.14 19.08
C ASP A 81 13.29 -2.77 18.81
N THR A 82 13.02 -2.06 19.88
CA THR A 82 12.64 -0.64 19.90
C THR A 82 13.55 0.22 19.03
N LYS A 83 14.87 -0.04 18.96
CA LYS A 83 15.78 0.71 18.10
C LYS A 83 15.43 0.58 16.62
N VAL A 84 15.05 -0.62 16.17
CA VAL A 84 14.64 -0.89 14.78
C VAL A 84 13.30 -0.22 14.51
N GLU A 85 12.37 -0.28 15.47
CA GLU A 85 11.09 0.42 15.37
C GLU A 85 11.30 1.93 15.19
N THR A 86 12.18 2.54 16.00
CA THR A 86 12.40 3.99 16.03
C THR A 86 13.23 4.57 14.91
N ARG A 87 13.98 3.74 14.19
CA ARG A 87 14.91 4.18 13.14
C ARG A 87 14.22 4.86 11.94
N HIS A 88 12.95 4.55 11.69
CA HIS A 88 12.24 5.02 10.49
C HIS A 88 10.89 5.66 10.87
N PRO A 89 10.41 6.69 10.13
CA PRO A 89 9.12 7.31 10.41
C PRO A 89 7.91 6.36 10.24
N ILE A 90 7.94 5.46 9.24
CA ILE A 90 6.89 4.43 9.06
C ILE A 90 6.96 3.42 10.19
N ARG A 91 5.99 3.43 11.12
CA ARG A 91 5.94 2.54 12.28
C ARG A 91 5.13 1.29 12.07
N LEU A 92 3.95 1.43 11.46
CA LEU A 92 3.09 0.28 11.18
C LEU A 92 2.69 0.31 9.73
N TYR A 93 2.60 -0.87 9.15
CA TYR A 93 2.15 -1.09 7.80
C TYR A 93 1.21 -2.28 7.77
N SER A 94 0.06 -2.13 7.13
CA SER A 94 -0.86 -3.21 6.86
C SER A 94 -1.54 -2.97 5.52
N ARG A 95 -1.78 -4.05 4.79
CA ARG A 95 -2.61 -4.02 3.59
C ARG A 95 -3.71 -5.07 3.70
N TYR A 96 -4.95 -4.62 3.57
CA TYR A 96 -6.12 -5.48 3.47
C TYR A 96 -6.62 -5.47 2.02
N ILE A 97 -6.20 -6.47 1.24
CA ILE A 97 -6.48 -6.62 -0.19
C ILE A 97 -5.93 -5.42 -0.98
N ASP A 98 -6.73 -4.38 -1.17
CA ASP A 98 -6.44 -3.16 -1.92
C ASP A 98 -6.31 -1.91 -1.01
N LYS A 99 -6.67 -2.03 0.27
CA LYS A 99 -6.59 -0.93 1.24
C LYS A 99 -5.27 -0.96 1.99
N VAL A 100 -4.51 0.12 1.88
CA VAL A 100 -3.24 0.30 2.58
C VAL A 100 -3.46 1.17 3.82
N HIS A 101 -2.89 0.74 4.94
CA HIS A 101 -2.90 1.43 6.21
C HIS A 101 -1.45 1.64 6.66
N ILE A 102 -1.04 2.90 6.81
CA ILE A 102 0.31 3.27 7.23
C ILE A 102 0.21 4.19 8.44
N LEU A 103 0.98 3.88 9.50
CA LEU A 103 1.14 4.77 10.64
C LEU A 103 2.54 5.39 10.61
N PHE A 104 2.59 6.71 10.64
CA PHE A 104 3.83 7.45 10.72
C PHE A 104 4.05 8.03 12.12
N ARG A 105 5.31 8.10 12.55
CA ARG A 105 5.76 8.82 13.72
C ARG A 105 6.93 9.71 13.31
N PHE A 106 6.66 11.00 13.20
CA PHE A 106 7.66 12.00 12.87
C PHE A 106 8.17 12.70 14.13
N THR A 107 9.44 13.09 14.10
CA THR A 107 9.96 14.17 14.93
C THR A 107 9.55 15.53 14.35
N HIS A 108 9.67 16.60 15.14
CA HIS A 108 9.36 17.95 14.68
C HIS A 108 10.23 18.36 13.48
N GLU A 109 11.50 17.96 13.46
CA GLU A 109 12.43 18.29 12.38
C GLU A 109 12.07 17.56 11.08
N GLU A 110 11.80 16.25 11.15
CA GLU A 110 11.37 15.46 9.99
C GLU A 110 10.06 15.94 9.40
N ALA A 111 9.07 16.28 10.25
CA ALA A 111 7.80 16.81 9.81
C ALA A 111 7.98 18.15 9.09
N ARG A 112 8.76 19.07 9.67
CA ARG A 112 9.02 20.38 9.07
C ARG A 112 9.71 20.25 7.72
N ASP A 113 10.74 19.40 7.63
CA ASP A 113 11.47 19.17 6.39
C ASP A 113 10.59 18.55 5.29
N LEU A 114 9.75 17.57 5.64
CA LEU A 114 8.82 16.96 4.69
C LEU A 114 7.78 17.97 4.18
N ILE A 115 7.19 18.77 5.08
CA ILE A 115 6.23 19.82 4.72
C ILE A 115 6.90 20.85 3.81
N GLN A 116 8.13 21.28 4.13
CA GLN A 116 8.87 22.25 3.32
C GLN A 116 9.14 21.72 1.91
N ARG A 117 9.58 20.46 1.78
CA ARG A 117 9.77 19.82 0.48
C ARG A 117 8.46 19.74 -0.31
N PHE A 118 7.36 19.36 0.33
CA PHE A 118 6.04 19.33 -0.31
C PHE A 118 5.62 20.72 -0.82
N LEU A 119 5.72 21.76 0.00
CA LEU A 119 5.33 23.13 -0.37
C LEU A 119 6.28 23.79 -1.37
N THR A 120 7.51 23.28 -1.51
CA THR A 120 8.45 23.73 -2.55
C THR A 120 7.97 23.27 -3.93
N GLU A 121 7.51 22.02 -4.04
CA GLU A 121 6.96 21.46 -5.28
C GLU A 121 5.50 21.91 -5.52
N HIS A 122 4.72 22.12 -4.45
CA HIS A 122 3.32 22.51 -4.50
C HIS A 122 3.07 23.74 -3.62
N PRO A 123 3.43 24.96 -4.08
CA PRO A 123 3.25 26.19 -3.31
C PRO A 123 1.76 26.48 -3.05
N ASP A 124 1.42 26.80 -1.80
CA ASP A 124 0.07 27.20 -1.39
C ASP A 124 0.08 28.61 -0.75
N PRO A 125 0.04 29.69 -1.56
CA PRO A 125 0.03 31.05 -1.05
C PRO A 125 -1.30 31.44 -0.39
N ASN A 126 -2.41 30.79 -0.76
CA ASN A 126 -3.76 31.15 -0.34
C ASN A 126 -4.28 30.34 0.86
N ASN A 127 -3.52 29.34 1.35
CA ASN A 127 -3.95 28.39 2.38
C ASN A 127 -5.16 27.54 1.93
N GLU A 128 -5.20 27.18 0.65
CA GLU A 128 -6.27 26.40 0.06
C GLU A 128 -6.14 24.90 0.34
N ASN A 129 -5.03 24.42 0.91
CA ASN A 129 -4.83 23.01 1.28
C ASN A 129 -5.90 22.46 2.24
N MET A 130 -6.54 23.33 3.04
CA MET A 130 -7.65 22.94 3.91
C MET A 130 -8.96 22.73 3.14
N VAL A 131 -9.10 23.35 1.97
CA VAL A 131 -10.29 23.28 1.14
C VAL A 131 -10.26 21.96 0.36
N GLY A 132 -11.23 21.08 0.63
CA GLY A 132 -11.29 19.75 0.02
C GLY A 132 -10.57 18.65 0.79
N TYR A 133 -9.97 18.94 1.95
CA TYR A 133 -9.42 17.91 2.82
C TYR A 133 -10.55 17.03 3.39
N ASN A 134 -10.54 15.74 3.03
CA ASN A 134 -11.58 14.80 3.45
C ASN A 134 -11.47 14.49 4.96
N ASN A 135 -12.61 14.47 5.65
CA ASN A 135 -12.68 14.17 7.08
C ASN A 135 -13.88 13.26 7.42
N LYS A 136 -13.79 12.51 8.52
CA LYS A 136 -14.84 11.57 8.94
C LYS A 136 -16.05 12.32 9.52
N LYS A 137 -17.14 12.34 8.75
CA LYS A 137 -18.40 13.03 9.13
C LYS A 137 -19.30 12.24 10.09
N CYS A 138 -18.99 10.97 10.36
CA CYS A 138 -19.73 10.15 11.32
C CYS A 138 -19.49 10.59 12.78
N TRP A 139 -18.39 11.31 13.05
CA TRP A 139 -18.07 11.80 14.38
C TRP A 139 -18.56 13.24 14.60
N PRO A 140 -18.93 13.59 15.86
CA PRO A 140 -19.17 14.97 16.27
C PRO A 140 -18.02 15.92 15.91
N ARG A 141 -18.32 17.23 15.80
CA ARG A 141 -17.36 18.23 15.31
C ARG A 141 -16.13 18.39 16.20
N ASP A 142 -16.28 18.13 17.49
CA ASP A 142 -15.28 18.17 18.55
C ASP A 142 -14.39 16.92 18.60
N ALA A 143 -14.89 15.77 18.10
CA ALA A 143 -14.17 14.49 18.11
C ALA A 143 -13.44 14.15 16.80
N ARG A 144 -13.72 14.87 15.71
CA ARG A 144 -13.01 14.70 14.42
C ARG A 144 -11.69 15.47 14.38
N MET A 145 -10.85 15.12 13.41
CA MET A 145 -9.56 15.79 13.20
C MET A 145 -9.76 17.30 12.98
N ARG A 146 -9.00 18.12 13.70
CA ARG A 146 -8.96 19.57 13.51
C ARG A 146 -8.11 19.87 12.28
N LEU A 147 -8.52 20.87 11.50
CA LEU A 147 -7.80 21.26 10.29
C LEU A 147 -6.92 22.45 10.65
N MET A 148 -5.65 22.18 10.97
CA MET A 148 -4.63 23.20 11.24
C MET A 148 -3.64 23.21 10.09
N LYS A 149 -3.03 24.36 9.77
CA LYS A 149 -2.11 24.48 8.62
C LYS A 149 -0.88 23.55 8.69
N HIS A 150 -0.46 23.19 9.90
CA HIS A 150 0.69 22.30 10.11
C HIS A 150 0.35 20.81 10.00
N ASP A 151 -0.90 20.44 10.31
CA ASP A 151 -1.37 19.05 10.39
C ASP A 151 -1.85 18.54 9.02
#